data_AF-K9FIY6-F1
#
_entry.id   AF-K9FIY6-F1
#
_cell.length_a   1.000
_cell.length_b   1.000
_cell.length_c   1.000
_cell.angle_alpha   90.00
_cell.angle_beta   90.00
_cell.angle_gamma   90.00
#
_symmetry.space_group_name_H-M   'P 1'
#
loop_
_entity.id
_entity.type
_entity.pdbx_description
1 polymer ?
#
loop_
_entity_poly.entity_id
_entity_poly.type
_entity_poly.pdbx_seq_one_letter_code
_entity_poly.pdbx_strand_id
1 'polypeptide(L)'
;MAASFARLAGHAPKRLCLRPSSLNTSIPRSRSITTSIPRRQAEATSYQATRLVPTDPTFTSLANKGLPEDPEAAGLESEVEGINRKIRHYTVNFGPQHPAAHGVLRLILELNGEEIVRSDPHVGLLHRGTEKLIEYKTYMQALPYFDRLDYVSMMTNEQCFSLAVEKLLNIEIPERAKWIRTMFSEITRILNHLMSVLSHAMDVGALTPFLWGFEEREKLMEFYERVSGARLHAAYVRPGGVSQDIPIGLLDDIYQWATQFGDRIDETEEMLTDNRIWKARTQGVGVINATDALNMSFTGVMLRGSGVPFDIRKSQPYDAYDQVEFDVPVGVNGDCYDRYLCRIEEFRQSLRIIHQCLNKMPAGPVRVEDYKISPPPRAAMKENMEALIHHFLLFTKGYSVPPGETYSAIEAPKGEMGVFLVSDGSERPYRCKIRAPGFAHLGGFDQVSRGHLLADAVAIIGTMDLVFGEVDR
;
A
#
# COMPACT_ATOMS: atom_id res chain seq x y z
N MET A 1 43.16 57.40 -27.68
CA MET A 1 44.24 56.95 -26.76
C MET A 1 44.49 55.48 -27.09
N ALA A 2 45.39 55.13 -28.02
CA ALA A 2 46.83 54.87 -27.81
C ALA A 2 47.04 53.92 -26.61
N ALA A 3 47.72 52.76 -26.65
CA ALA A 3 48.50 51.97 -27.62
C ALA A 3 48.81 50.63 -26.86
N SER A 4 48.44 49.43 -27.32
CA SER A 4 49.17 48.46 -28.18
C SER A 4 50.39 47.71 -27.58
N PHE A 5 50.53 46.44 -28.02
CA PHE A 5 51.69 45.52 -28.01
C PHE A 5 51.93 44.65 -26.76
N ALA A 6 52.33 43.37 -26.81
CA ALA A 6 52.40 42.33 -27.85
C ALA A 6 53.06 41.07 -27.25
N ARG A 7 52.83 39.91 -27.91
CA ARG A 7 53.76 38.75 -28.10
C ARG A 7 54.10 37.89 -26.85
N LEU A 8 54.34 36.57 -26.89
CA LEU A 8 54.61 35.52 -27.90
C LEU A 8 54.11 34.19 -27.28
N ALA A 9 53.33 33.35 -27.96
CA ALA A 9 53.77 32.21 -28.77
C ALA A 9 54.73 31.22 -28.07
N GLY A 10 54.37 29.93 -28.04
CA GLY A 10 55.36 28.85 -28.05
C GLY A 10 54.98 27.52 -27.42
N HIS A 11 54.60 26.56 -28.28
CA HIS A 11 54.92 25.13 -28.21
C HIS A 11 54.13 24.16 -27.29
N ALA A 12 53.24 23.40 -27.91
CA ALA A 12 53.11 21.94 -27.70
C ALA A 12 54.34 21.22 -28.30
N PRO A 13 54.77 20.00 -27.87
CA PRO A 13 54.03 18.76 -28.20
C PRO A 13 54.21 17.50 -27.31
N LYS A 14 53.20 16.60 -27.39
CA LYS A 14 53.23 15.11 -27.51
C LYS A 14 53.84 14.16 -26.44
N ARG A 15 53.08 13.04 -26.27
CA ARG A 15 53.46 11.64 -25.92
C ARG A 15 53.71 11.37 -24.42
N LEU A 16 53.36 10.24 -23.79
CA LEU A 16 53.14 8.84 -24.21
C LEU A 16 52.37 8.09 -23.09
N CYS A 17 51.60 7.06 -23.48
CA CYS A 17 50.99 6.07 -22.60
C CYS A 17 52.04 5.16 -21.94
N LEU A 18 51.93 4.85 -20.63
CA LEU A 18 52.48 3.63 -20.02
C LEU A 18 51.65 3.22 -18.79
N ARG A 19 51.08 2.00 -18.84
CA ARG A 19 50.57 1.23 -17.68
C ARG A 19 51.70 0.98 -16.68
N PRO A 20 51.42 0.84 -15.37
CA PRO A 20 52.23 0.00 -14.49
C PRO A 20 51.58 -1.38 -14.34
N SER A 21 52.43 -2.37 -14.58
CA SER A 21 52.25 -3.80 -14.36
C SER A 21 52.21 -4.18 -12.88
N SER A 22 51.51 -5.28 -12.62
CA SER A 22 51.55 -6.11 -11.42
C SER A 22 52.94 -6.29 -10.80
N LEU A 23 53.05 -6.07 -9.50
CA LEU A 23 54.14 -6.57 -8.67
C LEU A 23 53.56 -7.24 -7.41
N ASN A 24 53.70 -8.56 -7.38
CA ASN A 24 53.61 -9.39 -6.18
C ASN A 24 54.74 -9.00 -5.22
N THR A 25 54.39 -8.62 -3.99
CA THR A 25 55.33 -8.63 -2.87
C THR A 25 54.67 -9.25 -1.63
N SER A 26 55.21 -10.39 -1.23
CA SER A 26 54.86 -11.20 -0.08
C SER A 26 55.78 -10.87 1.10
N ILE A 27 55.28 -10.31 2.20
CA ILE A 27 55.95 -10.31 3.53
C ILE A 27 54.87 -10.18 4.65
N PRO A 28 55.13 -10.49 5.94
CA PRO A 28 54.84 -11.76 6.59
C PRO A 28 53.79 -11.66 7.72
N ARG A 29 53.30 -12.83 8.16
CA ARG A 29 52.42 -13.04 9.33
C ARG A 29 53.06 -12.53 10.63
N SER A 30 52.41 -11.58 11.30
CA SER A 30 52.51 -11.39 12.76
C SER A 30 51.25 -11.94 13.42
N ARG A 31 51.41 -13.01 14.22
CA ARG A 31 50.36 -13.60 15.04
C ARG A 31 50.04 -12.68 16.23
N SER A 32 48.80 -12.25 16.37
CA SER A 32 48.20 -11.89 17.65
C SER A 32 47.33 -13.05 18.13
N ILE A 33 47.55 -13.47 19.37
CA ILE A 33 46.83 -14.56 20.03
C ILE A 33 45.52 -13.97 20.56
N THR A 34 44.41 -14.28 19.92
CA THR A 34 43.06 -14.17 20.50
C THR A 34 42.35 -15.50 20.32
N THR A 35 42.15 -16.19 21.44
CA THR A 35 41.40 -17.44 21.51
C THR A 35 39.90 -17.12 21.48
N SER A 36 39.30 -17.18 20.30
CA SER A 36 37.86 -17.37 20.13
C SER A 36 37.62 -18.47 19.08
N ILE A 37 36.71 -19.37 19.39
CA ILE A 37 36.36 -20.55 18.58
C ILE A 37 35.73 -20.07 17.26
N PRO A 38 36.18 -20.54 16.07
CA PRO A 38 35.58 -20.13 14.81
C PRO A 38 34.20 -20.79 14.65
N ARG A 39 33.14 -20.00 14.65
CA ARG A 39 31.81 -20.42 14.17
C ARG A 39 31.96 -20.84 12.71
N ARG A 40 31.46 -22.05 12.37
CA ARG A 40 31.29 -22.53 10.99
C ARG A 40 30.64 -21.42 10.16
N GLN A 41 31.28 -21.06 9.05
CA GLN A 41 30.69 -20.23 8.01
C GLN A 41 29.40 -20.92 7.54
N ALA A 42 28.26 -20.25 7.70
CA ALA A 42 27.07 -20.58 6.96
C ALA A 42 27.31 -20.12 5.52
N GLU A 43 27.13 -21.03 4.55
CA GLU A 43 27.20 -20.73 3.13
C GLU A 43 26.15 -19.66 2.78
N ALA A 44 26.51 -18.71 1.92
CA ALA A 44 25.60 -17.69 1.42
C ALA A 44 24.54 -18.37 0.54
N THR A 45 23.29 -18.41 1.01
CA THR A 45 22.15 -18.79 0.17
C THR A 45 22.01 -17.75 -0.93
N SER A 46 22.18 -18.17 -2.18
CA SER A 46 21.95 -17.33 -3.37
C SER A 46 20.47 -16.94 -3.41
N TYR A 47 20.17 -15.65 -3.24
CA TYR A 47 18.84 -15.10 -3.45
C TYR A 47 18.42 -15.31 -4.92
N GLN A 48 17.31 -16.01 -5.15
CA GLN A 48 16.70 -16.10 -6.47
C GLN A 48 15.85 -14.85 -6.69
N ALA A 49 16.20 -14.07 -7.71
CA ALA A 49 15.44 -12.88 -8.10
C ALA A 49 13.98 -13.23 -8.47
N THR A 50 13.08 -12.28 -8.24
CA THR A 50 11.66 -12.36 -8.61
C THR A 50 11.52 -12.72 -10.09
N ARG A 51 10.70 -13.73 -10.39
CA ARG A 51 10.51 -14.24 -11.76
C ARG A 51 9.10 -13.93 -12.25
N LEU A 52 9.01 -13.24 -13.38
CA LEU A 52 7.76 -13.06 -14.11
C LEU A 52 7.35 -14.39 -14.76
N VAL A 53 6.12 -14.86 -14.50
CA VAL A 53 5.59 -16.12 -15.04
C VAL A 53 4.31 -15.84 -15.85
N PRO A 54 4.21 -16.29 -17.11
CA PRO A 54 2.97 -16.24 -17.88
C PRO A 54 1.98 -17.31 -17.37
N THR A 55 0.69 -16.98 -17.31
CA THR A 55 -0.35 -17.85 -16.76
C THR A 55 -0.89 -18.85 -17.78
N ASP A 56 -0.95 -20.13 -17.40
CA ASP A 56 -1.57 -21.21 -18.19
C ASP A 56 -3.10 -21.30 -17.94
N PRO A 57 -3.90 -21.72 -18.94
CA PRO A 57 -5.35 -21.60 -18.94
C PRO A 57 -6.13 -22.68 -18.15
N THR A 58 -5.48 -23.66 -17.52
CA THR A 58 -6.18 -24.75 -16.81
C THR A 58 -5.54 -25.09 -15.47
N PHE A 59 -6.15 -24.57 -14.41
CA PHE A 59 -5.78 -24.75 -13.01
C PHE A 59 -6.27 -26.11 -12.50
N THR A 60 -5.39 -27.10 -12.26
CA THR A 60 -5.74 -28.33 -11.52
C THR A 60 -4.60 -28.85 -10.62
N SER A 61 -5.01 -29.44 -9.50
CA SER A 61 -4.32 -29.73 -8.24
C SER A 61 -2.95 -30.42 -8.30
N LEU A 62 -1.98 -29.85 -7.57
CA LEU A 62 -0.80 -30.54 -7.03
C LEU A 62 -1.02 -30.93 -5.55
N ALA A 63 -2.17 -31.55 -5.26
CA ALA A 63 -2.39 -32.24 -4.00
C ALA A 63 -1.84 -33.67 -4.12
N ASN A 64 -1.05 -34.08 -3.14
CA ASN A 64 -0.56 -35.44 -2.87
C ASN A 64 0.58 -35.97 -3.74
N LYS A 65 1.81 -35.73 -3.27
CA LYS A 65 2.86 -36.76 -3.27
C LYS A 65 3.45 -36.86 -1.86
N GLY A 66 2.95 -37.83 -1.10
CA GLY A 66 3.54 -38.25 0.17
C GLY A 66 4.85 -39.01 -0.05
N LEU A 67 5.77 -38.87 0.90
CA LEU A 67 6.95 -39.73 1.06
C LEU A 67 6.58 -40.92 1.99
N PRO A 68 7.19 -42.11 1.83
CA PRO A 68 6.84 -43.29 2.61
C PRO A 68 7.41 -43.23 4.04
N GLU A 69 6.66 -43.76 4.99
CA GLU A 69 7.05 -43.96 6.39
C GLU A 69 7.96 -45.20 6.54
N ASP A 70 9.12 -45.04 7.20
CA ASP A 70 9.95 -46.15 7.69
C ASP A 70 9.65 -46.40 9.19
N PRO A 71 9.20 -47.59 9.62
CA PRO A 71 8.64 -47.83 10.96
C PRO A 71 9.64 -48.30 12.04
N GLU A 72 10.96 -48.12 11.87
CA GLU A 72 11.96 -48.73 12.79
C GLU A 72 12.87 -47.75 13.55
N ALA A 73 12.51 -46.46 13.64
CA ALA A 73 13.24 -45.48 14.47
C ALA A 73 12.55 -45.15 15.81
N ALA A 74 11.44 -45.83 16.15
CA ALA A 74 10.60 -45.53 17.32
C ALA A 74 10.91 -46.40 18.56
N GLY A 75 12.15 -46.89 18.69
CA GLY A 75 12.51 -47.92 19.68
C GLY A 75 13.46 -47.53 20.81
N LEU A 76 13.89 -46.27 20.93
CA LEU A 76 14.88 -45.83 21.92
C LEU A 76 14.59 -44.41 22.45
N GLU A 77 13.32 -44.06 22.66
CA GLU A 77 13.00 -42.93 23.54
C GLU A 77 13.11 -43.41 24.99
N SER A 78 14.18 -42.95 25.64
CA SER A 78 14.37 -43.04 27.08
C SER A 78 13.09 -42.57 27.81
N GLU A 79 12.50 -43.46 28.61
CA GLU A 79 11.51 -43.12 29.62
C GLU A 79 12.09 -42.11 30.61
N VAL A 80 12.00 -40.83 30.29
CA VAL A 80 12.06 -39.76 31.27
C VAL A 80 10.61 -39.47 31.63
N GLU A 81 10.22 -39.85 32.84
CA GLU A 81 8.96 -39.44 33.46
C GLU A 81 8.88 -37.89 33.45
N GLY A 82 8.34 -37.36 32.35
CA GLY A 82 8.17 -35.95 32.11
C GLY A 82 7.02 -35.44 32.95
N ILE A 83 7.33 -34.97 34.16
CA ILE A 83 6.47 -34.07 34.92
C ILE A 83 5.94 -33.02 33.93
N ASN A 84 4.61 -32.96 33.74
CA ASN A 84 3.92 -31.87 33.04
C ASN A 84 4.18 -30.53 33.79
N ARG A 85 5.41 -30.02 33.70
CA ARG A 85 5.81 -28.73 34.26
C ARG A 85 5.15 -27.67 33.38
N LYS A 86 4.05 -27.08 33.87
CA LYS A 86 3.42 -25.93 33.22
C LYS A 86 4.46 -24.83 33.05
N ILE A 87 4.86 -24.59 31.81
CA ILE A 87 5.73 -23.47 31.43
C ILE A 87 4.96 -22.19 31.73
N ARG A 88 5.52 -21.31 32.55
CA ARG A 88 4.91 -20.01 32.86
C ARG A 88 5.38 -19.01 31.82
N HIS A 89 4.47 -18.59 30.96
CA HIS A 89 4.74 -17.52 29.99
C HIS A 89 4.67 -16.15 30.67
N TYR A 90 5.47 -15.20 30.17
CA TYR A 90 5.47 -13.83 30.64
C TYR A 90 4.59 -12.99 29.72
N THR A 91 3.59 -12.31 30.28
CA THR A 91 2.68 -11.44 29.53
C THR A 91 3.21 -10.02 29.49
N VAL A 92 3.47 -9.48 28.30
CA VAL A 92 3.87 -8.09 28.06
C VAL A 92 2.74 -7.35 27.37
N ASN A 93 2.39 -6.18 27.89
CA ASN A 93 1.46 -5.27 27.23
C ASN A 93 2.24 -4.28 26.39
N PHE A 94 2.08 -4.38 25.07
CA PHE A 94 2.61 -3.45 24.10
C PHE A 94 1.52 -2.44 23.74
N GLY A 95 1.64 -1.20 24.23
CA GLY A 95 0.69 -0.10 23.96
C GLY A 95 -0.21 0.28 25.15
N PRO A 96 -1.07 1.32 25.02
CA PRO A 96 -1.45 2.02 23.77
C PRO A 96 -0.44 3.04 23.25
N GLN A 97 0.41 3.58 24.12
CA GLN A 97 1.40 4.59 23.77
C GLN A 97 2.73 3.91 23.43
N HIS A 98 2.97 3.64 22.14
CA HIS A 98 4.26 3.13 21.67
C HIS A 98 4.53 3.64 20.24
N PRO A 99 5.75 4.08 19.89
CA PRO A 99 6.06 4.60 18.55
C PRO A 99 5.71 3.62 17.41
N ALA A 100 6.12 2.36 17.54
CA ALA A 100 5.87 1.33 16.52
C ALA A 100 4.40 0.83 16.44
N ALA A 101 3.51 1.35 17.28
CA ALA A 101 2.08 1.04 17.21
C ALA A 101 1.32 1.94 16.22
N HIS A 102 2.00 2.88 15.55
CA HIS A 102 1.44 3.79 14.51
C HIS A 102 0.00 4.24 14.75
N GLY A 103 -0.23 4.79 15.93
CA GLY A 103 -1.56 5.14 16.41
C GLY A 103 -1.79 4.54 17.78
N VAL A 104 -2.90 3.81 17.93
CA VAL A 104 -3.37 3.34 19.23
C VAL A 104 -3.70 1.86 19.13
N LEU A 105 -2.68 1.01 19.32
CA LEU A 105 -2.82 -0.44 19.41
C LEU A 105 -2.45 -0.90 20.81
N ARG A 106 -3.26 -1.79 21.40
CA ARG A 106 -2.88 -2.53 22.61
C ARG A 106 -2.71 -4.00 22.26
N LEU A 107 -1.48 -4.47 22.21
CA LEU A 107 -1.11 -5.84 21.87
C LEU A 107 -0.64 -6.55 23.14
N ILE A 108 -1.36 -7.58 23.58
CA ILE A 108 -0.94 -8.42 24.71
C ILE A 108 -0.16 -9.60 24.13
N LEU A 109 1.12 -9.69 24.48
CA LEU A 109 2.01 -10.74 24.01
C LEU A 109 2.34 -11.69 25.15
N GLU A 110 2.22 -12.99 24.90
CA GLU A 110 2.73 -14.04 25.77
C GLU A 110 4.07 -14.54 25.23
N LEU A 111 5.10 -14.31 26.02
CA LEU A 111 6.48 -14.60 25.66
C LEU A 111 6.98 -15.83 26.42
N ASN A 112 7.75 -16.65 25.72
CA ASN A 112 8.63 -17.65 26.33
C ASN A 112 10.08 -17.19 26.13
N GLY A 113 10.62 -16.47 27.11
CA GLY A 113 11.88 -15.74 26.92
C GLY A 113 11.67 -14.57 25.96
N GLU A 114 12.23 -14.66 24.75
CA GLU A 114 12.09 -13.64 23.69
C GLU A 114 11.11 -14.04 22.58
N GLU A 115 10.75 -15.33 22.50
CA GLU A 115 9.86 -15.87 21.46
C GLU A 115 8.39 -15.64 21.81
N ILE A 116 7.62 -15.23 20.81
CA ILE A 116 6.18 -15.01 20.92
C ILE A 116 5.45 -16.35 20.77
N VAL A 117 4.71 -16.74 21.81
CA VAL A 117 3.87 -17.94 21.81
C VAL A 117 2.45 -17.61 21.39
N ARG A 118 1.94 -16.46 21.85
CA ARG A 118 0.58 -15.99 21.55
C ARG A 118 0.57 -14.47 21.53
N SER A 119 -0.21 -13.92 20.62
CA SER A 119 -0.52 -12.49 20.56
C SER A 119 -2.02 -12.26 20.56
N ASP A 120 -2.45 -11.24 21.30
CA ASP A 120 -3.85 -10.82 21.37
C ASP A 120 -3.94 -9.31 21.10
N PRO A 121 -4.24 -8.89 19.85
CA PRO A 121 -4.40 -7.49 19.50
C PRO A 121 -5.78 -6.97 19.96
N HIS A 122 -5.79 -6.19 21.03
CA HIS A 122 -6.96 -5.44 21.45
C HIS A 122 -7.12 -4.17 20.60
N VAL A 123 -8.21 -4.14 19.85
CA VAL A 123 -8.64 -3.04 18.98
C VAL A 123 -9.91 -2.38 19.53
N GLY A 124 -10.33 -1.27 18.92
CA GLY A 124 -11.52 -0.50 19.31
C GLY A 124 -11.22 0.81 20.04
N LEU A 125 -9.95 1.15 20.25
CA LEU A 125 -9.56 2.40 20.90
C LEU A 125 -9.84 3.63 20.03
N LEU A 126 -9.93 3.45 18.70
CA LEU A 126 -10.30 4.48 17.74
C LEU A 126 -11.70 4.27 17.15
N HIS A 127 -12.52 3.38 17.73
CA HIS A 127 -13.87 3.11 17.21
C HIS A 127 -14.80 4.31 17.44
N ARG A 128 -15.42 4.81 16.37
CA ARG A 128 -16.27 6.01 16.39
C ARG A 128 -17.73 5.74 16.02
N GLY A 129 -18.10 4.48 15.79
CA GLY A 129 -19.44 4.13 15.31
C GLY A 129 -19.76 4.74 13.94
N THR A 130 -18.76 4.78 13.04
CA THR A 130 -18.86 5.40 11.71
C THR A 130 -19.98 4.78 10.88
N GLU A 131 -20.06 3.45 10.84
CA GLU A 131 -21.13 2.72 10.14
C GLU A 131 -22.51 3.12 10.66
N LYS A 132 -22.64 3.37 11.97
CA LYS A 132 -23.92 3.79 12.57
C LYS A 132 -24.27 5.23 12.24
N LEU A 133 -23.28 6.11 12.19
CA LEU A 133 -23.48 7.51 11.79
C LEU A 133 -23.92 7.61 10.33
N ILE A 134 -23.39 6.75 9.45
CA ILE A 134 -23.75 6.70 8.04
C ILE A 134 -25.25 6.43 7.84
N GLU A 135 -25.86 5.55 8.64
CA GLU A 135 -27.30 5.24 8.58
C GLU A 135 -28.21 6.47 8.81
N TYR A 136 -27.71 7.49 9.51
CA TYR A 136 -28.46 8.72 9.81
C TYR A 136 -28.18 9.87 8.82
N LYS A 137 -27.32 9.66 7.82
CA LYS A 137 -26.89 10.68 6.86
C LYS A 137 -27.32 10.31 5.44
N THR A 138 -27.40 11.30 4.56
CA THR A 138 -27.64 11.05 3.13
C THR A 138 -26.36 10.55 2.46
N TYR A 139 -26.45 9.94 1.28
CA TYR A 139 -25.28 9.43 0.55
C TYR A 139 -24.17 10.49 0.36
N MET A 140 -24.54 11.73 -0.01
CA MET A 140 -23.57 12.82 -0.18
C MET A 140 -22.95 13.28 1.15
N GLN A 141 -23.72 13.25 2.24
CA GLN A 141 -23.22 13.58 3.58
C GLN A 141 -22.39 12.44 4.20
N ALA A 142 -22.62 11.21 3.77
CA ALA A 142 -21.89 10.04 4.24
C ALA A 142 -20.50 9.90 3.60
N LEU A 143 -20.29 10.45 2.40
CA LEU A 143 -19.03 10.38 1.66
C LEU A 143 -17.79 10.75 2.50
N PRO A 144 -17.75 11.86 3.26
CA PRO A 144 -16.54 12.24 4.01
C PRO A 144 -16.19 11.32 5.18
N TYR A 145 -17.05 10.35 5.55
CA TYR A 145 -16.64 9.31 6.48
C TYR A 145 -15.58 8.40 5.85
N PHE A 146 -15.68 8.12 4.54
CA PHE A 146 -14.74 7.25 3.83
C PHE A 146 -13.33 7.84 3.77
N ASP A 147 -13.20 9.15 3.61
CA ASP A 147 -11.91 9.86 3.68
C ASP A 147 -11.17 9.72 5.01
N ARG A 148 -11.91 9.42 6.08
CA ARG A 148 -11.41 9.44 7.46
C ARG A 148 -11.17 8.05 8.03
N LEU A 149 -11.51 6.99 7.28
CA LEU A 149 -11.25 5.60 7.65
C LEU A 149 -9.74 5.33 7.48
N ASP A 150 -9.31 5.00 6.27
CA ASP A 150 -7.91 5.04 5.91
C ASP A 150 -7.54 6.47 5.51
N TYR A 151 -7.07 7.23 6.49
CA TYR A 151 -6.68 8.64 6.33
C TYR A 151 -5.38 8.84 5.53
N VAL A 152 -4.76 7.76 5.03
CA VAL A 152 -3.60 7.84 4.15
C VAL A 152 -4.02 7.72 2.68
N SER A 153 -5.03 6.91 2.37
CA SER A 153 -5.58 6.77 1.02
C SER A 153 -7.03 7.24 0.90
N MET A 154 -7.21 8.56 0.91
CA MET A 154 -8.52 9.22 0.94
C MET A 154 -9.33 8.95 -0.33
N MET A 155 -8.79 9.28 -1.51
CA MET A 155 -9.53 9.21 -2.78
C MET A 155 -9.94 7.79 -3.16
N THR A 156 -9.15 6.77 -2.81
CA THR A 156 -9.52 5.37 -3.06
C THR A 156 -10.73 4.98 -2.21
N ASN A 157 -10.82 5.44 -0.97
CA ASN A 157 -11.96 5.14 -0.11
C ASN A 157 -13.24 5.81 -0.66
N GLU A 158 -13.13 7.08 -1.09
CA GLU A 158 -14.22 7.79 -1.77
C GLU A 158 -14.64 7.07 -3.05
N GLN A 159 -13.68 6.55 -3.83
CA GLN A 159 -13.90 5.81 -5.06
C GLN A 159 -14.66 4.51 -4.78
N CYS A 160 -14.28 3.74 -3.74
CA CYS A 160 -14.97 2.51 -3.36
C CYS A 160 -16.44 2.78 -3.04
N PHE A 161 -16.72 3.82 -2.26
CA PHE A 161 -18.09 4.21 -1.93
C PHE A 161 -18.85 4.74 -3.16
N SER A 162 -18.20 5.54 -4.00
CA SER A 162 -18.81 6.10 -5.21
C SER A 162 -19.21 5.00 -6.19
N LEU A 163 -18.35 4.01 -6.42
CA LEU A 163 -18.64 2.85 -7.26
C LEU A 163 -19.79 2.00 -6.69
N ALA A 164 -19.88 1.85 -5.36
CA ALA A 164 -20.99 1.16 -4.72
C ALA A 164 -22.32 1.83 -5.04
N VAL A 165 -22.38 3.15 -4.87
CA VAL A 165 -23.58 3.95 -5.08
C VAL A 165 -23.92 4.04 -6.57
N GLU A 166 -22.93 4.20 -7.44
CA GLU A 166 -23.10 4.23 -8.90
C GLU A 166 -23.66 2.91 -9.45
N LYS A 167 -23.22 1.78 -8.88
CA LYS A 167 -23.75 0.45 -9.22
C LYS A 167 -25.21 0.26 -8.78
N LEU A 168 -25.63 0.84 -7.65
CA LEU A 168 -27.05 0.81 -7.25
C LEU A 168 -27.91 1.78 -8.07
N LEU A 169 -27.35 2.93 -8.46
CA LEU A 169 -28.02 3.92 -9.29
C LEU A 169 -28.11 3.52 -10.77
N ASN A 170 -27.35 2.50 -11.19
CA ASN A 170 -27.21 2.08 -12.59
C ASN A 170 -26.86 3.25 -13.53
N ILE A 171 -25.86 4.05 -13.12
CA ILE A 171 -25.37 5.18 -13.91
C ILE A 171 -23.97 4.91 -14.45
N GLU A 172 -23.72 5.38 -15.66
CA GLU A 172 -22.38 5.40 -16.25
C GLU A 172 -21.78 6.80 -16.12
N ILE A 173 -20.51 6.83 -15.69
CA ILE A 173 -19.75 8.05 -15.49
C ILE A 173 -19.10 8.47 -16.82
N PRO A 174 -18.97 9.78 -17.10
CA PRO A 174 -18.21 10.26 -18.25
C PRO A 174 -16.77 9.74 -18.29
N GLU A 175 -16.23 9.55 -19.50
CA GLU A 175 -14.87 9.04 -19.71
C GLU A 175 -13.82 9.88 -19.00
N ARG A 176 -13.88 11.22 -19.14
CA ARG A 176 -12.93 12.12 -18.47
C ARG A 176 -12.88 11.92 -16.96
N ALA A 177 -14.03 11.72 -16.32
CA ALA A 177 -14.08 11.47 -14.88
C ALA A 177 -13.46 10.12 -14.49
N LYS A 178 -13.60 9.08 -15.32
CA LYS A 178 -12.91 7.79 -15.11
C LYS A 178 -11.39 7.97 -15.14
N TRP A 179 -10.85 8.70 -16.14
CA TRP A 179 -9.41 8.98 -16.26
C TRP A 179 -8.87 9.86 -15.12
N ILE A 180 -9.64 10.84 -14.66
CA ILE A 180 -9.28 11.67 -13.51
C ILE A 180 -9.20 10.79 -12.25
N ARG A 181 -10.22 9.94 -12.02
CA ARG A 181 -10.24 9.02 -10.87
C ARG A 181 -9.05 8.07 -10.92
N THR A 182 -8.77 7.40 -12.04
CA THR A 182 -7.63 6.48 -12.13
C THR A 182 -6.30 7.18 -11.86
N MET A 183 -6.09 8.38 -12.40
CA MET A 183 -4.88 9.17 -12.13
C MET A 183 -4.73 9.52 -10.63
N PHE A 184 -5.78 10.06 -9.99
CA PHE A 184 -5.71 10.40 -8.56
C PHE A 184 -5.66 9.17 -7.66
N SER A 185 -6.24 8.04 -8.07
CA SER A 185 -6.13 6.77 -7.33
C SER A 185 -4.69 6.24 -7.34
N GLU A 186 -3.97 6.36 -8.46
CA GLU A 186 -2.54 5.99 -8.49
C GLU A 186 -1.65 7.00 -7.75
N ILE A 187 -1.96 8.31 -7.79
CA ILE A 187 -1.29 9.27 -6.90
C ILE A 187 -1.54 8.92 -5.43
N THR A 188 -2.76 8.52 -5.08
CA THR A 188 -3.11 8.05 -3.73
C THR A 188 -2.33 6.80 -3.35
N ARG A 189 -2.13 5.89 -4.32
CA ARG A 189 -1.32 4.68 -4.12
C ARG A 189 0.12 5.01 -3.80
N ILE A 190 0.71 5.96 -4.52
CA ILE A 190 2.06 6.47 -4.22
C ILE A 190 2.08 7.12 -2.83
N LEU A 191 1.11 7.97 -2.48
CA LEU A 191 1.02 8.56 -1.14
C LEU A 191 0.97 7.52 -0.02
N ASN A 192 0.24 6.42 -0.22
CA ASN A 192 0.09 5.35 0.76
C ASN A 192 1.35 4.51 0.87
N HIS A 193 1.90 4.03 -0.24
CA HIS A 193 3.16 3.27 -0.21
C HIS A 193 4.32 4.10 0.35
N LEU A 194 4.37 5.42 0.10
CA LEU A 194 5.36 6.30 0.74
C LEU A 194 5.18 6.26 2.26
N MET A 195 3.97 6.42 2.77
CA MET A 195 3.74 6.31 4.22
C MET A 195 4.11 4.91 4.76
N SER A 196 3.67 3.86 4.08
CA SER A 196 3.85 2.47 4.51
C SER A 196 5.32 2.05 4.57
N VAL A 197 6.04 2.20 3.45
CA VAL A 197 7.44 1.76 3.33
C VAL A 197 8.34 2.57 4.26
N LEU A 198 8.11 3.88 4.35
CA LEU A 198 8.94 4.76 5.14
C LEU A 198 8.70 4.63 6.64
N SER A 199 7.44 4.46 7.06
CA SER A 199 7.12 4.23 8.47
C SER A 199 7.63 2.87 8.92
N HIS A 200 7.52 1.84 8.06
CA HIS A 200 8.14 0.54 8.31
C HIS A 200 9.67 0.66 8.42
N ALA A 201 10.32 1.41 7.53
CA ALA A 201 11.75 1.67 7.61
C ALA A 201 12.14 2.35 8.93
N MET A 202 11.38 3.36 9.36
CA MET A 202 11.58 4.08 10.61
C MET A 202 11.45 3.16 11.84
N ASP A 203 10.45 2.26 11.86
CA ASP A 203 10.24 1.33 12.97
C ASP A 203 11.38 0.33 13.14
N VAL A 204 11.96 -0.12 12.02
CA VAL A 204 13.14 -0.99 12.04
C VAL A 204 14.40 -0.20 12.40
N GLY A 205 14.40 1.12 12.19
CA GLY A 205 15.43 2.05 12.67
C GLY A 205 16.06 2.97 11.60
N ALA A 206 15.62 2.91 10.34
CA ALA A 206 16.11 3.75 9.26
C ALA A 206 15.34 5.08 9.19
N LEU A 207 15.95 6.17 9.66
CA LEU A 207 15.29 7.47 9.80
C LEU A 207 15.38 8.36 8.55
N THR A 208 16.42 8.21 7.72
CA THR A 208 16.66 9.12 6.58
C THR A 208 15.65 8.99 5.45
N PRO A 209 15.24 7.78 5.00
CA PRO A 209 14.29 7.67 3.89
C PRO A 209 12.94 8.31 4.24
N PHE A 210 12.55 8.27 5.52
CA PHE A 210 11.30 8.83 6.01
C PHE A 210 11.18 10.33 5.72
N LEU A 211 12.25 11.08 5.96
CA LEU A 211 12.28 12.52 5.70
C LEU A 211 12.26 12.84 4.20
N TRP A 212 12.99 12.06 3.38
CA TRP A 212 13.05 12.25 1.94
C TRP A 212 11.69 12.00 1.27
N GLY A 213 11.05 10.88 1.60
CA GLY A 213 9.76 10.59 0.99
C GLY A 213 8.62 11.45 1.51
N PHE A 214 8.75 12.07 2.69
CA PHE A 214 7.77 13.08 3.15
C PHE A 214 7.86 14.40 2.39
N GLU A 215 9.04 14.76 1.85
CA GLU A 215 9.15 15.88 0.92
C GLU A 215 8.32 15.61 -0.35
N GLU A 216 8.44 14.42 -0.94
CA GLU A 216 7.66 14.02 -2.11
C GLU A 216 6.16 13.91 -1.79
N ARG A 217 5.83 13.42 -0.59
CA ARG A 217 4.46 13.37 -0.10
C ARG A 217 3.84 14.76 0.02
N GLU A 218 4.62 15.77 0.41
CA GLU A 218 4.17 17.17 0.50
C GLU A 218 3.83 17.74 -0.89
N LYS A 219 4.68 17.48 -1.89
CA LYS A 219 4.42 17.88 -3.29
C LYS A 219 3.11 17.27 -3.81
N LEU A 220 2.85 16.00 -3.48
CA LEU A 220 1.58 15.35 -3.84
C LEU A 220 0.37 15.93 -3.09
N MET A 221 0.53 16.36 -1.83
CA MET A 221 -0.55 17.05 -1.10
C MET A 221 -0.87 18.42 -1.70
N GLU A 222 0.09 19.12 -2.31
CA GLU A 222 -0.18 20.35 -3.05
C GLU A 222 -1.12 20.09 -4.24
N PHE A 223 -0.96 18.97 -4.94
CA PHE A 223 -1.89 18.57 -6.00
C PHE A 223 -3.31 18.34 -5.46
N TYR A 224 -3.44 17.76 -4.26
CA TYR A 224 -4.74 17.54 -3.62
C TYR A 224 -5.38 18.87 -3.24
N GLU A 225 -4.58 19.79 -2.70
CA GLU A 225 -5.01 21.13 -2.34
C GLU A 225 -5.48 21.92 -3.57
N ARG A 226 -4.74 21.87 -4.68
CA ARG A 226 -5.13 22.59 -5.91
C ARG A 226 -6.43 22.09 -6.52
N VAL A 227 -6.73 20.81 -6.37
CA VAL A 227 -7.89 20.16 -7.00
C VAL A 227 -9.13 20.25 -6.12
N SER A 228 -8.98 20.07 -4.81
CA SER A 228 -10.10 19.97 -3.86
C SER A 228 -10.22 21.18 -2.92
N GLY A 229 -9.13 21.92 -2.70
CA GLY A 229 -8.98 22.94 -1.67
C GLY A 229 -8.53 22.40 -0.31
N ALA A 230 -8.34 21.09 -0.16
CA ALA A 230 -7.87 20.44 1.06
C ALA A 230 -6.67 19.55 0.79
N ARG A 231 -5.75 19.47 1.75
CA ARG A 231 -4.50 18.71 1.61
C ARG A 231 -4.64 17.20 1.85
N LEU A 232 -5.59 16.80 2.71
CA LEU A 232 -5.83 15.39 3.06
C LEU A 232 -7.26 14.96 2.67
N HIS A 233 -8.25 15.37 3.46
CA HIS A 233 -9.65 14.98 3.23
C HIS A 233 -10.27 15.86 2.14
N ALA A 234 -10.36 15.32 0.92
CA ALA A 234 -10.67 16.08 -0.29
C ALA A 234 -12.18 16.16 -0.60
N ALA A 235 -12.99 15.16 -0.23
CA ALA A 235 -14.39 15.02 -0.66
C ALA A 235 -14.56 15.23 -2.18
N TYR A 236 -13.61 14.71 -2.98
CA TYR A 236 -13.42 15.05 -4.39
C TYR A 236 -14.06 14.03 -5.33
N VAL A 237 -13.80 12.74 -5.14
CA VAL A 237 -14.49 11.66 -5.84
C VAL A 237 -15.88 11.52 -5.22
N ARG A 238 -16.92 11.68 -6.04
CA ARG A 238 -18.32 11.65 -5.57
C ARG A 238 -19.13 10.66 -6.41
N PRO A 239 -20.21 10.09 -5.87
CA PRO A 239 -21.15 9.34 -6.69
C PRO A 239 -21.66 10.20 -7.85
N GLY A 240 -21.47 9.74 -9.09
CA GLY A 240 -21.74 10.47 -10.32
C GLY A 240 -20.53 11.17 -10.96
N GLY A 241 -19.31 10.78 -10.60
CA GLY A 241 -18.06 11.28 -11.18
C GLY A 241 -17.17 12.04 -10.20
N VAL A 242 -16.84 13.28 -10.53
CA VAL A 242 -15.86 14.06 -9.79
C VAL A 242 -16.45 15.41 -9.38
N SER A 243 -16.01 15.93 -8.22
CA SER A 243 -16.49 17.20 -7.69
C SER A 243 -16.19 18.35 -8.63
N GLN A 244 -14.94 18.61 -9.01
CA GLN A 244 -14.58 19.73 -9.88
C GLN A 244 -13.58 19.27 -10.94
N ASP A 245 -13.51 19.97 -12.08
CA ASP A 245 -12.49 19.65 -13.08
C ASP A 245 -11.10 20.08 -12.59
N ILE A 246 -10.07 19.51 -13.20
CA ILE A 246 -8.67 19.81 -12.90
C ILE A 246 -8.39 21.28 -13.24
N PRO A 247 -7.73 22.05 -12.35
CA PRO A 247 -7.31 23.41 -12.66
C PRO A 247 -6.28 23.44 -13.80
N ILE A 248 -6.26 24.56 -14.53
CA ILE A 248 -5.35 24.77 -15.66
C ILE A 248 -3.90 24.71 -15.17
N GLY A 249 -3.04 24.01 -15.92
CA GLY A 249 -1.60 23.86 -15.64
C GLY A 249 -1.23 22.68 -14.71
N LEU A 250 -2.19 22.07 -14.00
CA LEU A 250 -1.86 20.99 -13.06
C LEU A 250 -1.30 19.73 -13.74
N LEU A 251 -1.75 19.42 -14.96
CA LEU A 251 -1.24 18.26 -15.70
C LEU A 251 0.26 18.37 -16.01
N ASP A 252 0.74 19.58 -16.32
CA ASP A 252 2.15 19.85 -16.59
C ASP A 252 2.98 19.73 -15.31
N ASP A 253 2.44 20.19 -14.17
CA ASP A 253 3.10 20.09 -12.87
C ASP A 253 3.21 18.63 -12.39
N ILE A 254 2.16 17.82 -12.58
CA ILE A 254 2.20 16.38 -12.30
C ILE A 254 3.23 15.69 -13.20
N TYR A 255 3.33 16.07 -14.47
CA TYR A 255 4.33 15.53 -15.39
C TYR A 255 5.76 15.85 -14.91
N GLN A 256 6.03 17.10 -14.53
CA GLN A 256 7.34 17.50 -14.01
C GLN A 256 7.71 16.72 -12.75
N TRP A 257 6.77 16.57 -11.82
CA TRP A 257 6.98 15.76 -10.63
C TRP A 257 7.27 14.29 -10.97
N ALA A 258 6.47 13.68 -11.85
CA ALA A 258 6.61 12.28 -12.23
C ALA A 258 7.99 11.98 -12.85
N THR A 259 8.56 12.92 -13.62
CA THR A 259 9.91 12.74 -14.18
C THR A 259 11.02 12.70 -13.14
N GLN A 260 10.86 13.39 -12.01
CA GLN A 260 11.85 13.45 -10.93
C GLN A 260 11.64 12.36 -9.88
N PHE A 261 10.39 11.91 -9.70
CA PHE A 261 10.05 10.92 -8.68
C PHE A 261 10.69 9.55 -8.93
N GLY A 262 10.98 9.20 -10.19
CA GLY A 262 11.73 7.99 -10.53
C GLY A 262 13.09 7.92 -9.82
N ASP A 263 13.88 8.99 -9.91
CA ASP A 263 15.19 9.08 -9.26
C ASP A 263 15.08 8.99 -7.72
N ARG A 264 14.00 9.56 -7.15
CA ARG A 264 13.74 9.49 -5.71
C ARG A 264 13.44 8.07 -5.23
N ILE A 265 12.73 7.27 -6.02
CA ILE A 265 12.50 5.85 -5.72
C ILE A 265 13.84 5.12 -5.70
N ASP A 266 14.68 5.34 -6.71
CA ASP A 266 15.97 4.66 -6.82
C ASP A 266 16.92 5.03 -5.66
N GLU A 267 16.94 6.29 -5.21
CA GLU A 267 17.68 6.72 -4.01
C GLU A 267 17.20 6.01 -2.73
N THR A 268 15.88 5.83 -2.58
CA THR A 268 15.34 5.08 -1.42
C THR A 268 15.65 3.59 -1.51
N GLU A 269 15.69 3.04 -2.72
CA GLU A 269 16.01 1.65 -2.98
C GLU A 269 17.50 1.37 -2.69
N GLU A 270 18.41 2.24 -3.12
CA GLU A 270 19.85 2.12 -2.87
C GLU A 270 20.17 2.02 -1.37
N MET A 271 19.43 2.78 -0.54
CA MET A 271 19.62 2.80 0.91
C MET A 271 19.04 1.57 1.64
N LEU A 272 17.97 0.97 1.12
CA LEU A 272 17.22 -0.09 1.80
C LEU A 272 17.39 -1.47 1.17
N THR A 273 17.17 -1.61 -0.14
CA THR A 273 17.04 -2.91 -0.81
C THR A 273 18.27 -3.77 -0.66
N ASP A 274 19.46 -3.22 -0.88
CA ASP A 274 20.72 -3.96 -0.79
C ASP A 274 21.41 -3.91 0.57
N ASN A 275 20.83 -3.17 1.51
CA ASN A 275 21.37 -3.06 2.85
C ASN A 275 21.28 -4.40 3.59
N ARG A 276 22.43 -4.92 4.04
CA ARG A 276 22.51 -6.17 4.80
C ARG A 276 21.64 -6.16 6.06
N ILE A 277 21.51 -5.01 6.72
CA ILE A 277 20.75 -4.88 7.97
C ILE A 277 19.26 -5.00 7.65
N TRP A 278 18.81 -4.33 6.59
CA TRP A 278 17.43 -4.40 6.13
C TRP A 278 17.05 -5.84 5.72
N LYS A 279 17.89 -6.49 4.90
CA LYS A 279 17.69 -7.91 4.52
C LYS A 279 17.64 -8.80 5.76
N ALA A 280 18.57 -8.67 6.70
CA ALA A 280 18.60 -9.47 7.93
C ALA A 280 17.39 -9.26 8.86
N ARG A 281 16.70 -8.10 8.79
CA ARG A 281 15.51 -7.81 9.61
C ARG A 281 14.19 -8.19 8.93
N THR A 282 14.18 -8.42 7.62
CA THR A 282 12.95 -8.62 6.84
C THR A 282 12.89 -9.98 6.14
N GLN A 283 14.02 -10.56 5.76
CA GLN A 283 14.06 -11.87 5.11
C GLN A 283 13.75 -12.97 6.12
N GLY A 284 12.83 -13.87 5.76
CA GLY A 284 12.40 -14.97 6.63
C GLY A 284 11.56 -14.55 7.85
N VAL A 285 11.13 -13.29 7.92
CA VAL A 285 10.24 -12.79 8.97
C VAL A 285 8.79 -12.78 8.47
N GLY A 286 7.87 -13.31 9.28
CA GLY A 286 6.43 -13.29 9.01
C GLY A 286 6.06 -14.06 7.75
N VAL A 287 6.69 -15.20 7.50
CA VAL A 287 6.45 -16.02 6.29
C VAL A 287 5.00 -16.51 6.27
N ILE A 288 4.29 -16.22 5.18
CA ILE A 288 2.90 -16.64 4.99
C ILE A 288 2.81 -17.54 3.76
N ASN A 289 2.21 -18.71 3.94
CA ASN A 289 1.95 -19.63 2.84
C ASN A 289 0.70 -19.19 2.05
N ALA A 290 0.65 -19.48 0.75
CA ALA A 290 -0.44 -19.05 -0.13
C ALA A 290 -1.82 -19.54 0.34
N THR A 291 -1.90 -20.78 0.85
CA THR A 291 -3.15 -21.36 1.38
C THR A 291 -3.63 -20.63 2.63
N ASP A 292 -2.71 -20.27 3.50
CA ASP A 292 -3.03 -19.64 4.78
C ASP A 292 -3.42 -18.18 4.57
N ALA A 293 -2.76 -17.49 3.64
CA ALA A 293 -3.17 -16.15 3.19
C ALA A 293 -4.64 -16.15 2.71
N LEU A 294 -5.04 -17.13 1.91
CA LEU A 294 -6.41 -17.25 1.42
C LEU A 294 -7.40 -17.58 2.54
N ASN A 295 -7.06 -18.54 3.42
CA ASN A 295 -7.91 -18.92 4.56
C ASN A 295 -8.12 -17.76 5.54
N MET A 296 -7.10 -16.93 5.76
CA MET A 296 -7.17 -15.72 6.59
C MET A 296 -7.78 -14.51 5.85
N SER A 297 -8.21 -14.68 4.59
CA SER A 297 -8.77 -13.60 3.76
C SER A 297 -7.82 -12.41 3.58
N PHE A 298 -6.51 -12.66 3.53
CA PHE A 298 -5.53 -11.65 3.19
C PHE A 298 -5.66 -11.26 1.72
N THR A 299 -5.51 -9.96 1.46
CA THR A 299 -5.64 -9.36 0.13
C THR A 299 -4.53 -8.35 -0.13
N GLY A 300 -4.37 -7.93 -1.38
CA GLY A 300 -3.37 -6.94 -1.78
C GLY A 300 -1.95 -7.46 -1.69
N VAL A 301 -1.05 -6.62 -1.21
CA VAL A 301 0.39 -6.91 -1.09
C VAL A 301 0.66 -8.14 -0.23
N MET A 302 -0.16 -8.39 0.81
CA MET A 302 -0.01 -9.58 1.67
C MET A 302 -0.24 -10.89 0.90
N LEU A 303 -1.23 -10.88 -0.01
CA LEU A 303 -1.56 -12.03 -0.85
C LEU A 303 -0.55 -12.19 -1.98
N ARG A 304 -0.19 -11.09 -2.66
CA ARG A 304 0.81 -11.06 -3.74
C ARG A 304 2.20 -11.47 -3.26
N GLY A 305 2.60 -11.05 -2.06
CA GLY A 305 3.89 -11.44 -1.46
C GLY A 305 4.01 -12.94 -1.25
N SER A 306 2.89 -13.63 -1.02
CA SER A 306 2.82 -15.09 -0.79
C SER A 306 2.77 -15.90 -2.09
N GLY A 307 2.91 -15.27 -3.26
CA GLY A 307 2.97 -15.96 -4.56
C GLY A 307 1.63 -16.08 -5.30
N VAL A 308 0.54 -15.48 -4.80
CA VAL A 308 -0.76 -15.52 -5.47
C VAL A 308 -0.92 -14.28 -6.38
N PRO A 309 -0.99 -14.45 -7.71
CA PRO A 309 -1.10 -13.34 -8.66
C PRO A 309 -2.54 -12.82 -8.74
N PHE A 310 -3.00 -12.10 -7.70
CA PHE A 310 -4.35 -11.52 -7.65
C PHE A 310 -4.31 -10.00 -7.43
N ASP A 311 -5.00 -9.28 -8.31
CA ASP A 311 -5.23 -7.83 -8.25
C ASP A 311 -6.60 -7.53 -8.87
N ILE A 312 -7.45 -6.77 -8.15
CA ILE A 312 -8.79 -6.42 -8.61
C ILE A 312 -8.73 -5.56 -9.87
N ARG A 313 -7.74 -4.68 -10.01
CA ARG A 313 -7.62 -3.80 -11.19
C ARG A 313 -7.44 -4.55 -12.51
N LYS A 314 -6.91 -5.78 -12.46
CA LYS A 314 -6.76 -6.66 -13.64
C LYS A 314 -7.88 -7.69 -13.76
N SER A 315 -8.29 -8.29 -12.64
CA SER A 315 -9.30 -9.36 -12.64
C SER A 315 -10.73 -8.84 -12.81
N GLN A 316 -11.04 -7.71 -12.18
CA GLN A 316 -12.34 -7.03 -12.21
C GLN A 316 -12.11 -5.52 -12.41
N PRO A 317 -11.68 -5.10 -13.62
CA PRO A 317 -11.32 -3.71 -13.86
C PRO A 317 -12.51 -2.78 -13.62
N TYR A 318 -12.21 -1.64 -13.01
CA TYR A 318 -13.14 -0.53 -12.78
C TYR A 318 -12.57 0.77 -13.37
N ASP A 319 -13.41 1.79 -13.51
CA ASP A 319 -13.08 3.06 -14.16
C ASP A 319 -12.37 2.87 -15.52
N ALA A 320 -11.09 3.26 -15.64
CA ALA A 320 -10.30 3.18 -16.88
C ALA A 320 -9.06 2.27 -16.74
N TYR A 321 -9.06 1.33 -15.78
CA TYR A 321 -7.93 0.41 -15.56
C TYR A 321 -7.74 -0.61 -16.68
N ASP A 322 -8.77 -0.87 -17.48
CA ASP A 322 -8.78 -1.72 -18.68
C ASP A 322 -7.99 -1.11 -19.85
N GLN A 323 -7.90 0.22 -19.92
CA GLN A 323 -7.26 0.97 -21.01
C GLN A 323 -5.79 1.34 -20.75
N VAL A 324 -5.29 1.03 -19.55
CA VAL A 324 -3.91 1.30 -19.11
C VAL A 324 -3.09 0.03 -18.99
N GLU A 325 -1.84 0.12 -19.42
CA GLU A 325 -0.89 -0.99 -19.42
C GLU A 325 0.03 -0.88 -18.21
N PHE A 326 -0.04 -1.87 -17.34
CA PHE A 326 0.81 -2.02 -16.16
C PHE A 326 0.95 -3.49 -15.80
N ASP A 327 2.02 -3.80 -15.08
CA ASP A 327 2.34 -5.13 -14.60
C ASP A 327 2.09 -5.22 -13.08
N VAL A 328 1.81 -6.41 -12.56
CA VAL A 328 1.54 -6.63 -11.14
C VAL A 328 2.70 -7.40 -10.52
N PRO A 329 3.38 -6.87 -9.49
CA PRO A 329 4.48 -7.58 -8.84
C PRO A 329 3.95 -8.68 -7.93
N VAL A 330 4.63 -9.83 -7.93
CA VAL A 330 4.26 -11.01 -7.13
C VAL A 330 5.53 -11.53 -6.46
N GLY A 331 5.45 -11.77 -5.15
CA GLY A 331 6.53 -12.35 -4.34
C GLY A 331 6.62 -13.87 -4.51
N VAL A 332 7.63 -14.48 -3.91
CA VAL A 332 7.85 -15.94 -4.02
C VAL A 332 7.81 -16.61 -2.65
N ASN A 333 8.43 -15.98 -1.65
CA ASN A 333 8.68 -16.59 -0.35
C ASN A 333 7.60 -16.26 0.68
N GLY A 334 6.81 -15.18 0.50
CA GLY A 334 5.81 -14.75 1.48
C GLY A 334 6.38 -14.00 2.69
N ASP A 335 7.63 -13.57 2.65
CA ASP A 335 8.28 -12.85 3.75
C ASP A 335 8.00 -11.34 3.72
N CYS A 336 8.47 -10.63 4.75
CA CYS A 336 8.38 -9.17 4.83
C CYS A 336 9.17 -8.46 3.72
N TYR A 337 10.26 -9.07 3.24
CA TYR A 337 11.12 -8.50 2.20
C TYR A 337 10.46 -8.51 0.82
N ASP A 338 9.85 -9.62 0.42
CA ASP A 338 9.11 -9.72 -0.84
C ASP A 338 7.92 -8.74 -0.86
N ARG A 339 7.24 -8.56 0.28
CA ARG A 339 6.18 -7.55 0.43
C ARG A 339 6.70 -6.12 0.29
N TYR A 340 7.90 -5.83 0.80
CA TYR A 340 8.57 -4.56 0.58
C TYR A 340 8.87 -4.33 -0.91
N LEU A 341 9.47 -5.32 -1.58
CA LEU A 341 9.76 -5.24 -3.02
C LEU A 341 8.50 -5.06 -3.87
N CYS A 342 7.40 -5.74 -3.53
CA CYS A 342 6.12 -5.55 -4.20
C CYS A 342 5.65 -4.09 -4.12
N ARG A 343 5.81 -3.42 -2.97
CA ARG A 343 5.45 -1.99 -2.82
C ARG A 343 6.36 -1.07 -3.64
N ILE A 344 7.67 -1.38 -3.68
CA ILE A 344 8.62 -0.62 -4.50
C ILE A 344 8.28 -0.72 -5.99
N GLU A 345 7.99 -1.92 -6.48
CA GLU A 345 7.55 -2.11 -7.86
C GLU A 345 6.18 -1.48 -8.13
N GLU A 346 5.25 -1.51 -7.17
CA GLU A 346 3.97 -0.80 -7.29
C GLU A 346 4.15 0.72 -7.45
N PHE A 347 5.19 1.36 -6.87
CA PHE A 347 5.50 2.76 -7.19
C PHE A 347 5.80 2.97 -8.67
N ARG A 348 6.67 2.11 -9.24
CA ARG A 348 7.08 2.20 -10.64
C ARG A 348 5.90 1.99 -11.58
N GLN A 349 5.03 1.03 -11.26
CA GLN A 349 3.83 0.76 -12.04
C GLN A 349 2.80 1.90 -11.90
N SER A 350 2.65 2.49 -10.72
CA SER A 350 1.79 3.66 -10.50
C SER A 350 2.27 4.85 -11.33
N LEU A 351 3.58 5.13 -11.35
CA LEU A 351 4.19 6.14 -12.21
C LEU A 351 3.91 5.88 -13.69
N ARG A 352 4.05 4.63 -14.15
CA ARG A 352 3.75 4.23 -15.52
C ARG A 352 2.28 4.51 -15.89
N ILE A 353 1.35 4.22 -14.98
CA ILE A 353 -0.08 4.53 -15.18
C ILE A 353 -0.30 6.04 -15.24
N ILE A 354 0.31 6.83 -14.35
CA ILE A 354 0.18 8.30 -14.34
C ILE A 354 0.65 8.87 -15.69
N HIS A 355 1.80 8.46 -16.22
CA HIS A 355 2.27 8.90 -17.54
C HIS A 355 1.29 8.56 -18.67
N GLN A 356 0.67 7.39 -18.63
CA GLN A 356 -0.33 7.00 -19.63
C GLN A 356 -1.62 7.81 -19.50
N CYS A 357 -2.09 8.06 -18.27
CA CYS A 357 -3.26 8.89 -18.01
C CYS A 357 -3.07 10.33 -18.49
N LEU A 358 -1.88 10.91 -18.27
CA LEU A 358 -1.55 12.25 -18.77
C LEU A 358 -1.60 12.34 -20.31
N ASN A 359 -1.08 11.32 -20.99
CA ASN A 359 -1.05 11.28 -22.46
C ASN A 359 -2.42 10.99 -23.09
N LYS A 360 -3.28 10.23 -22.42
CA LYS A 360 -4.58 9.76 -22.93
C LYS A 360 -5.78 10.54 -22.39
N MET A 361 -5.58 11.62 -21.63
CA MET A 361 -6.67 12.35 -20.97
C MET A 361 -7.67 12.94 -22.00
N PRO A 362 -8.94 12.49 -22.03
CA PRO A 362 -9.93 13.02 -22.96
C PRO A 362 -10.51 14.35 -22.46
N ALA A 363 -10.98 15.17 -23.41
CA ALA A 363 -11.86 16.30 -23.10
C ALA A 363 -13.29 15.79 -22.84
N GLY A 364 -14.05 16.49 -22.00
CA GLY A 364 -15.44 16.12 -21.72
C GLY A 364 -15.94 16.61 -20.37
N PRO A 365 -17.19 16.29 -20.01
CA PRO A 365 -17.73 16.59 -18.69
C PRO A 365 -17.09 15.70 -17.61
N VAL A 366 -16.96 16.23 -16.39
CA VAL A 366 -16.41 15.50 -15.22
C VAL A 366 -17.49 14.94 -14.29
N ARG A 367 -18.76 15.23 -14.57
CA ARG A 367 -19.93 14.78 -13.82
C ARG A 367 -20.96 14.21 -14.79
N VAL A 368 -21.74 13.24 -14.32
CA VAL A 368 -22.92 12.74 -15.03
C VAL A 368 -23.88 13.90 -15.31
N GLU A 369 -24.42 13.96 -16.53
CA GLU A 369 -25.28 15.07 -16.99
C GLU A 369 -26.68 15.07 -16.35
N ASP A 370 -27.07 13.99 -15.67
CA ASP A 370 -28.32 13.92 -14.92
C ASP A 370 -28.27 14.76 -13.62
N TYR A 371 -28.95 15.92 -13.67
CA TYR A 371 -29.06 16.84 -12.54
C TYR A 371 -29.91 16.33 -11.37
N LYS A 372 -30.55 15.16 -11.48
CA LYS A 372 -31.21 14.51 -10.35
C LYS A 372 -30.22 13.85 -9.39
N ILE A 373 -28.99 13.60 -9.84
CA ILE A 373 -27.95 12.91 -9.08
C ILE A 373 -26.78 13.85 -8.84
N SER A 374 -26.28 14.47 -9.92
CA SER A 374 -25.16 15.41 -9.85
C SER A 374 -25.67 16.85 -9.74
N PRO A 375 -25.04 17.74 -8.94
CA PRO A 375 -25.50 19.12 -8.88
C PRO A 375 -25.17 19.87 -10.18
N PRO A 376 -26.09 20.70 -10.70
CA PRO A 376 -25.87 21.46 -11.92
C PRO A 376 -24.76 22.52 -11.74
N PRO A 377 -24.16 23.01 -12.85
CA PRO A 377 -23.17 24.08 -12.78
C PRO A 377 -23.80 25.38 -12.25
N ARG A 378 -23.00 26.17 -11.52
CA ARG A 378 -23.48 27.41 -10.87
C ARG A 378 -24.03 28.45 -11.85
N ALA A 379 -23.54 28.47 -13.08
CA ALA A 379 -24.09 29.34 -14.14
C ALA A 379 -25.53 28.93 -14.47
N ALA A 380 -25.76 27.67 -14.84
CA ALA A 380 -27.08 27.14 -15.17
C ALA A 380 -28.07 27.23 -14.00
N MET A 381 -27.62 26.98 -12.77
CA MET A 381 -28.45 27.09 -11.56
C MET A 381 -29.01 28.51 -11.34
N LYS A 382 -28.29 29.56 -11.77
CA LYS A 382 -28.73 30.95 -11.58
C LYS A 382 -29.65 31.45 -12.69
N GLU A 383 -29.62 30.80 -13.86
CA GLU A 383 -30.40 31.20 -15.03
C GLU A 383 -31.64 30.32 -15.24
N ASN A 384 -31.51 29.00 -15.07
CA ASN A 384 -32.57 28.03 -15.29
C ASN A 384 -33.28 27.65 -13.98
N MET A 385 -34.61 27.77 -13.97
CA MET A 385 -35.46 27.39 -12.84
C MET A 385 -35.35 25.89 -12.50
N GLU A 386 -35.28 25.00 -13.49
CA GLU A 386 -35.19 23.54 -13.26
C GLU A 386 -33.88 23.17 -12.55
N ALA A 387 -32.77 23.77 -12.99
CA ALA A 387 -31.47 23.58 -12.36
C ALA A 387 -31.46 24.08 -10.90
N LEU A 388 -32.16 25.17 -10.61
CA LEU A 388 -32.31 25.66 -9.24
C LEU A 388 -33.14 24.71 -8.37
N ILE A 389 -34.23 24.15 -8.90
CA ILE A 389 -35.06 23.15 -8.20
C ILE A 389 -34.22 21.92 -7.87
N HIS A 390 -33.49 21.38 -8.85
CA HIS A 390 -32.63 20.21 -8.65
C HIS A 390 -31.52 20.49 -7.63
N HIS A 391 -30.86 21.65 -7.70
CA HIS A 391 -29.87 22.05 -6.72
C HIS A 391 -30.46 22.10 -5.30
N PHE A 392 -31.63 22.73 -5.14
CA PHE A 392 -32.29 22.85 -3.84
C PHE A 392 -32.66 21.48 -3.25
N LEU A 393 -33.23 20.58 -4.05
CA LEU A 393 -33.62 19.24 -3.60
C LEU A 393 -32.41 18.36 -3.25
N LEU A 394 -31.35 18.39 -4.06
CA LEU A 394 -30.13 17.60 -3.83
C LEU A 394 -29.44 17.93 -2.51
N PHE A 395 -29.39 19.21 -2.13
CA PHE A 395 -28.70 19.64 -0.90
C PHE A 395 -29.59 19.62 0.36
N THR A 396 -30.91 19.62 0.21
CA THR A 396 -31.84 19.55 1.35
C THR A 396 -32.25 18.12 1.67
N LYS A 397 -32.68 17.38 0.66
CA LYS A 397 -33.15 15.99 0.76
C LYS A 397 -32.04 15.00 0.40
N GLY A 398 -31.44 15.18 -0.78
CA GLY A 398 -30.54 14.20 -1.39
C GLY A 398 -31.21 13.49 -2.56
N TYR A 399 -30.46 12.60 -3.22
CA TYR A 399 -31.00 11.71 -4.24
C TYR A 399 -31.42 10.38 -3.61
N SER A 400 -32.56 9.85 -4.04
CA SER A 400 -33.05 8.52 -3.66
C SER A 400 -32.32 7.45 -4.47
N VAL A 401 -31.76 6.46 -3.79
CA VAL A 401 -31.13 5.30 -4.44
C VAL A 401 -32.15 4.17 -4.53
N PRO A 402 -32.25 3.42 -5.65
CA PRO A 402 -33.15 2.28 -5.76
C PRO A 402 -32.93 1.24 -4.65
N PRO A 403 -34.01 0.57 -4.17
CA PRO A 403 -33.87 -0.47 -3.17
C PRO A 403 -33.06 -1.64 -3.72
N GLY A 404 -32.06 -2.08 -2.96
CA GLY A 404 -31.14 -3.11 -3.40
C GLY A 404 -29.91 -3.24 -2.51
N GLU A 405 -29.12 -4.27 -2.77
CA GLU A 405 -27.89 -4.57 -2.05
C GLU A 405 -26.74 -4.69 -3.04
N THR A 406 -25.58 -4.14 -2.67
CA THR A 406 -24.37 -4.23 -3.49
C THR A 406 -23.17 -4.49 -2.60
N TYR A 407 -22.25 -5.32 -3.10
CA TYR A 407 -20.86 -5.35 -2.66
C TYR A 407 -20.01 -4.90 -3.82
N SER A 408 -19.28 -3.79 -3.63
CA SER A 408 -18.27 -3.33 -4.57
C SER A 408 -16.94 -3.27 -3.85
N ALA A 409 -15.91 -3.81 -4.51
CA ALA A 409 -14.56 -3.84 -4.00
C ALA A 409 -13.62 -3.17 -5.00
N ILE A 410 -12.61 -2.51 -4.46
CA ILE A 410 -11.51 -1.93 -5.23
C ILE A 410 -10.18 -2.43 -4.67
N GLU A 411 -9.13 -2.30 -5.47
CA GLU A 411 -7.77 -2.51 -5.00
C GLU A 411 -7.27 -1.22 -4.34
N ALA A 412 -7.54 -1.03 -3.04
CA ALA A 412 -6.85 0.00 -2.27
C ALA A 412 -5.35 -0.35 -2.16
N PRO A 413 -4.46 0.62 -1.84
CA PRO A 413 -3.03 0.34 -1.72
C PRO A 413 -2.70 -0.69 -0.62
N LYS A 414 -3.57 -0.79 0.40
CA LYS A 414 -3.49 -1.79 1.47
C LYS A 414 -4.00 -3.17 1.04
N GLY A 415 -4.91 -3.23 0.06
CA GLY A 415 -5.51 -4.46 -0.47
C GLY A 415 -6.97 -4.28 -0.85
N GLU A 416 -7.77 -5.35 -0.79
CA GLU A 416 -9.18 -5.29 -1.17
C GLU A 416 -9.96 -4.48 -0.12
N MET A 417 -10.36 -3.27 -0.51
CA MET A 417 -11.31 -2.47 0.25
C MET A 417 -12.69 -2.64 -0.37
N GLY A 418 -13.63 -3.13 0.44
CA GLY A 418 -15.00 -3.41 0.00
C GLY A 418 -16.03 -2.58 0.76
N VAL A 419 -17.10 -2.18 0.08
CA VAL A 419 -18.28 -1.57 0.70
C VAL A 419 -19.49 -2.42 0.37
N PHE A 420 -20.14 -2.92 1.41
CA PHE A 420 -21.45 -3.55 1.33
C PHE A 420 -22.52 -2.54 1.70
N LEU A 421 -23.33 -2.15 0.72
CA LEU A 421 -24.35 -1.11 0.86
C LEU A 421 -25.73 -1.73 0.64
N VAL A 422 -26.64 -1.47 1.59
CA VAL A 422 -28.07 -1.81 1.51
C VAL A 422 -28.86 -0.51 1.41
N SER A 423 -29.68 -0.40 0.38
CA SER A 423 -30.62 0.70 0.18
C SER A 423 -32.06 0.19 0.31
N ASP A 424 -32.90 0.95 1.00
CA ASP A 424 -34.34 0.71 1.16
C ASP A 424 -35.19 1.51 0.17
N GLY A 425 -34.58 2.18 -0.81
CA GLY A 425 -35.26 3.11 -1.71
C GLY A 425 -35.25 4.57 -1.24
N SER A 426 -34.70 4.85 -0.05
CA SER A 426 -34.64 6.19 0.51
C SER A 426 -33.37 6.97 0.09
N GLU A 427 -33.27 8.22 0.57
CA GLU A 427 -32.12 9.11 0.35
C GLU A 427 -30.93 8.79 1.30
N ARG A 428 -31.13 7.84 2.22
CA ARG A 428 -30.17 7.44 3.25
C ARG A 428 -29.84 5.95 3.08
N PRO A 429 -28.59 5.54 3.27
CA PRO A 429 -28.25 4.12 3.26
C PRO A 429 -28.89 3.45 4.48
N TYR A 430 -29.62 2.36 4.25
CA TYR A 430 -30.21 1.57 5.33
C TYR A 430 -29.12 0.89 6.17
N ARG A 431 -28.12 0.32 5.48
CA ARG A 431 -26.94 -0.27 6.10
C ARG A 431 -25.73 -0.04 5.22
N CYS A 432 -24.60 0.28 5.84
CA CYS A 432 -23.31 0.36 5.17
C CYS A 432 -22.28 -0.39 6.01
N LYS A 433 -21.76 -1.51 5.49
CA LYS A 433 -20.70 -2.29 6.10
C LYS A 433 -19.43 -2.13 5.28
N ILE A 434 -18.33 -1.79 5.94
CA ILE A 434 -17.03 -1.63 5.28
C ILE A 434 -16.20 -2.88 5.57
N ARG A 435 -15.61 -3.45 4.52
CA ARG A 435 -14.54 -4.45 4.61
C ARG A 435 -13.21 -3.72 4.46
N ALA A 436 -12.40 -3.73 5.52
CA ALA A 436 -11.06 -3.12 5.47
C ALA A 436 -10.03 -4.24 5.38
N PRO A 437 -9.01 -4.08 4.53
CA PRO A 437 -7.91 -5.04 4.45
C PRO A 437 -7.17 -5.16 5.78
N GLY A 438 -6.86 -4.04 6.46
CA GLY A 438 -6.10 -4.07 7.71
C GLY A 438 -6.79 -4.81 8.86
N PHE A 439 -8.12 -4.91 8.85
CA PHE A 439 -8.85 -5.69 9.87
C PHE A 439 -8.60 -7.20 9.71
N ALA A 440 -8.60 -7.71 8.48
CA ALA A 440 -8.27 -9.10 8.20
C ALA A 440 -6.80 -9.38 8.48
N HIS A 441 -5.91 -8.47 8.05
CA HIS A 441 -4.46 -8.57 8.30
C HIS A 441 -4.14 -8.67 9.79
N LEU A 442 -4.72 -7.78 10.61
CA LEU A 442 -4.53 -7.79 12.06
C LEU A 442 -5.16 -9.01 12.73
N GLY A 443 -6.30 -9.50 12.21
CA GLY A 443 -6.90 -10.76 12.68
C GLY A 443 -6.00 -11.97 12.50
N GLY A 444 -5.16 -11.97 11.47
CA GLY A 444 -4.15 -13.01 11.22
C GLY A 444 -2.81 -12.80 11.95
N PHE A 445 -2.65 -11.71 12.70
CA PHE A 445 -1.36 -11.34 13.31
C PHE A 445 -0.80 -12.41 14.26
N ASP A 446 -1.68 -13.11 14.99
CA ASP A 446 -1.27 -14.19 15.89
C ASP A 446 -0.67 -15.39 15.16
N GLN A 447 -1.19 -15.75 13.99
CA GLN A 447 -0.60 -16.83 13.21
C GLN A 447 0.75 -16.43 12.63
N VAL A 448 0.88 -15.18 12.18
CA VAL A 448 2.10 -14.68 11.53
C VAL A 448 3.22 -14.38 12.52
N SER A 449 2.91 -14.02 13.76
CA SER A 449 3.92 -13.63 14.77
C SER A 449 4.41 -14.78 15.67
N ARG A 450 3.74 -15.93 15.66
CA ARG A 450 4.14 -17.10 16.47
C ARG A 450 5.53 -17.61 16.09
N GLY A 451 6.35 -17.86 17.11
CA GLY A 451 7.73 -18.33 16.94
C GLY A 451 8.73 -17.26 16.54
N HIS A 452 8.29 -16.02 16.32
CA HIS A 452 9.17 -14.89 16.07
C HIS A 452 9.57 -14.17 17.36
N LEU A 453 10.64 -13.38 17.28
CA LEU A 453 11.12 -12.56 18.38
C LEU A 453 10.28 -11.29 18.52
N LEU A 454 10.30 -10.67 19.71
CA LEU A 454 9.59 -9.41 19.96
C LEU A 454 9.94 -8.29 18.97
N ALA A 455 11.21 -8.20 18.55
CA ALA A 455 11.65 -7.19 17.59
C ALA A 455 11.07 -7.42 16.18
N ASP A 456 10.79 -8.68 15.83
CA ASP A 456 10.27 -9.06 14.51
C ASP A 456 8.77 -8.77 14.41
N ALA A 457 8.04 -8.81 15.53
CA ALA A 457 6.65 -8.38 15.60
C ALA A 457 6.47 -6.94 15.10
N VAL A 458 7.42 -6.04 15.38
CA VAL A 458 7.38 -4.65 14.89
C VAL A 458 7.51 -4.59 13.36
N ALA A 459 8.40 -5.39 12.77
CA ALA A 459 8.52 -5.49 11.31
C ALA A 459 7.24 -6.08 10.69
N ILE A 460 6.63 -7.08 11.33
CA ILE A 460 5.36 -7.67 10.87
C ILE A 460 4.25 -6.61 10.89
N ILE A 461 4.13 -5.81 11.95
CA ILE A 461 3.16 -4.70 12.03
C ILE A 461 3.37 -3.70 10.87
N GLY A 462 4.62 -3.27 10.64
CA GLY A 462 4.93 -2.33 9.56
C GLY A 462 4.62 -2.89 8.18
N THR A 463 4.87 -4.19 7.94
CA THR A 463 4.57 -4.82 6.65
C THR A 463 3.08 -5.07 6.39
N MET A 464 2.25 -5.18 7.43
CA MET A 464 0.79 -5.24 7.28
C MET A 464 0.17 -3.89 6.96
N ASP A 465 0.92 -2.79 7.12
CA ASP A 465 0.49 -1.43 6.80
C ASP A 465 -0.82 -1.03 7.50
N LEU A 466 -0.83 -1.18 8.83
CA LEU A 466 -2.03 -0.99 9.63
C LEU A 466 -2.32 0.50 9.87
N VAL A 467 -3.51 0.93 9.46
CA VAL A 467 -4.07 2.24 9.83
C VAL A 467 -5.32 2.01 10.68
N PHE A 468 -5.27 2.40 11.95
CA PHE A 468 -6.33 2.04 12.90
C PHE A 468 -7.69 2.69 12.62
N GLY A 469 -7.75 3.75 11.80
CA GLY A 469 -9.02 4.34 11.37
C GLY A 469 -9.85 3.41 10.47
N GLU A 470 -9.21 2.50 9.72
CA GLU A 470 -9.93 1.49 8.95
C GLU A 470 -10.13 0.18 9.73
N VAL A 471 -9.33 -0.10 10.75
CA VAL A 471 -9.54 -1.28 11.61
C VAL A 471 -10.75 -1.06 12.52
N ASP A 472 -10.77 0.09 13.21
CA ASP A 472 -11.77 0.47 14.20
C ASP A 472 -12.84 1.39 13.58
N ARG A 473 -14.02 0.86 13.26
CA ARG A 473 -15.04 1.58 12.48
C ARG A 473 -16.39 1.61 13.11
#